data_AF-A0A843BTP0-F1
#
_entry.id   AF-A0A843BTP0-F1
#
_cell.length_a   1.000
_cell.length_b   1.000
_cell.length_c   1.000
_cell.angle_alpha   90.00
_cell.angle_beta   90.00
_cell.angle_gamma   90.00
#
_symmetry.space_group_name_H-M   'P 1'
#
loop_
_entity.id
_entity.type
_entity.pdbx_description
1 polymer ?
#
loop_
_entity_poly.entity_id
_entity_poly.type
_entity_poly.pdbx_seq_one_letter_code
_entity_poly.pdbx_strand_id
1 'polypeptide(L)'
;MWRKVIVGSSGVFLQMQKRGVCLVRFDDKMGPGCVYHQGLDNNFAQKVCVKSHLSTMSLSSSSSLPEEEFIESVIPFLDEGYIAYSTFFFVEDDSARGGKRTLGIVTLVDRTEQMFLFKSIPEISATVKEIASDLTKNCDPNGALTSQIKEKLNQLLSLEDLKVDFDSTVDSVELIKKRISEEKIAIPQEIKDPGLSSILEGSFEFIFTRIPDGLDRIIHALLKNECILVFGQKDEIALTLATLRWFLPHKKIYNDLWTVPLLDAEALFSRTSDGTTLHALGIQSDSFYEILQLDNANSEAFETYYSQNKNIPIDSKVLINLDGGRVIGGISNRFCLKLLDAIKNQTFDKALVTIKEHIDYLLGRVNDLIVLLLTEADKGKLEQFINDSIEGEISLIMTIINEANPSLMDKIIITFSTYQLPIDILF
;
A
#
# COMPACT_ATOMS: atom_id res chain seq x y z
N MET A 1 30.28 -50.00 -14.00
CA MET A 1 29.84 -50.43 -12.66
C MET A 1 29.65 -49.16 -11.83
N TRP A 2 28.44 -48.58 -11.88
CA TRP A 2 28.11 -47.33 -11.19
C TRP A 2 27.55 -47.68 -9.82
N ARG A 3 28.17 -47.19 -8.74
CA ARG A 3 27.55 -47.21 -7.41
C ARG A 3 27.07 -45.82 -7.05
N LYS A 4 25.74 -45.69 -7.06
CA LYS A 4 24.94 -44.72 -6.33
C LYS A 4 25.45 -44.60 -4.90
N VAL A 5 25.74 -43.38 -4.47
CA VAL A 5 25.58 -42.97 -3.08
C VAL A 5 24.43 -41.97 -3.08
N ILE A 6 23.28 -42.43 -2.59
CA ILE A 6 22.14 -41.60 -2.24
C ILE A 6 22.40 -41.13 -0.81
N VAL A 7 22.50 -39.83 -0.61
CA VAL A 7 22.21 -39.22 0.69
C VAL A 7 21.21 -38.12 0.40
N GLY A 8 19.96 -38.41 0.80
CA GLY A 8 18.87 -37.46 0.77
C GLY A 8 18.87 -36.61 2.03
N SER A 9 18.57 -35.34 1.84
CA SER A 9 17.75 -34.50 2.72
C SER A 9 17.72 -33.13 2.06
N SER A 10 16.73 -32.91 1.20
CA SER A 10 16.34 -31.59 0.71
C SER A 10 15.78 -30.81 1.90
N GLY A 11 16.69 -30.22 2.69
CA GLY A 11 16.36 -29.11 3.54
C GLY A 11 15.93 -27.97 2.63
N VAL A 12 14.66 -27.57 2.76
CA VAL A 12 14.22 -26.24 2.32
C VAL A 12 15.14 -25.27 3.06
N PHE A 13 16.12 -24.71 2.36
CA PHE A 13 16.84 -23.55 2.84
C PHE A 13 15.82 -22.42 2.86
N LEU A 14 15.14 -22.24 3.99
CA LEU A 14 14.55 -20.97 4.37
C LEU A 14 15.70 -19.96 4.27
N GLN A 15 15.72 -19.22 3.17
CA GLN A 15 16.64 -18.12 2.96
C GLN A 15 16.35 -17.16 4.12
N MET A 16 17.22 -17.12 5.13
CA MET A 16 17.09 -16.16 6.22
C MET A 16 16.99 -14.77 5.59
N GLN A 17 15.84 -14.11 5.76
CA GLN A 17 15.64 -12.76 5.26
C GLN A 17 16.77 -11.89 5.81
N LYS A 18 17.45 -11.20 4.89
CA LYS A 18 18.66 -10.46 5.16
C LYS A 18 18.29 -9.10 5.78
N ARG A 19 17.86 -9.13 7.03
CA ARG A 19 17.45 -7.96 7.82
C ARG A 19 18.38 -7.76 9.02
N GLY A 20 18.50 -6.52 9.47
CA GLY A 20 19.35 -6.18 10.60
C GLY A 20 18.85 -4.97 11.36
N VAL A 21 19.25 -4.86 12.62
CA VAL A 21 19.00 -3.67 13.43
C VAL A 21 20.26 -3.37 14.24
N CYS A 22 20.60 -2.09 14.38
CA CYS A 22 21.71 -1.60 15.18
C CYS A 22 21.27 -0.46 16.09
N LEU A 23 21.69 -0.49 17.34
CA LEU A 23 21.80 0.70 18.17
C LEU A 23 23.23 1.22 18.09
N VAL A 24 23.37 2.44 17.59
CA VAL A 24 24.64 3.12 17.37
C VAL A 24 24.79 4.25 18.40
N ARG A 25 26.01 4.47 18.86
CA ARG A 25 26.36 5.52 19.80
C ARG A 25 27.55 6.29 19.26
N PHE A 26 27.46 7.61 19.32
CA PHE A 26 28.61 8.47 19.07
C PHE A 26 29.25 8.89 20.38
N ASP A 27 30.57 8.75 20.44
CA ASP A 27 31.40 9.19 21.56
C ASP A 27 32.52 10.07 21.00
N ASP A 28 32.67 11.29 21.49
CA ASP A 28 33.68 12.24 21.00
C ASP A 28 35.13 11.71 21.12
N LYS A 29 35.39 10.79 22.06
CA LYS A 29 36.73 10.23 22.30
C LYS A 29 36.95 8.95 21.50
N MET A 30 35.93 8.11 21.38
CA MET A 30 36.06 6.78 20.74
C MET A 30 35.51 6.72 19.31
N GLY A 31 34.80 7.76 18.87
CA GLY A 31 34.07 7.77 17.60
C GLY A 31 32.75 7.00 17.64
N PRO A 32 32.12 6.77 16.48
CA PRO A 32 30.87 6.00 16.38
C PRO A 32 31.13 4.52 16.67
N GLY A 33 30.30 3.94 17.53
CA GLY A 33 30.36 2.54 17.92
C GLY A 33 28.98 1.87 17.94
N CYS A 34 28.97 0.55 17.74
CA CYS A 34 27.78 -0.27 17.85
C CYS A 34 27.59 -0.73 19.30
N VAL A 35 26.48 -0.34 19.93
CA VAL A 35 26.12 -0.77 21.29
C VAL A 35 25.38 -2.09 21.26
N TYR A 36 24.56 -2.29 20.22
CA TYR A 36 23.78 -3.50 20.02
C TYR A 36 23.55 -3.71 18.53
N HIS A 37 23.58 -4.95 18.09
CA HIS A 37 23.09 -5.33 16.77
C HIS A 37 22.50 -6.73 16.79
N GLN A 38 21.59 -6.97 15.85
CA GLN A 38 21.00 -8.27 15.59
C GLN A 38 20.82 -8.42 14.07
N GLY A 39 21.05 -9.63 13.55
CA GLY A 39 20.95 -9.93 12.12
C GLY A 39 22.18 -9.49 11.28
N LEU A 40 23.22 -8.96 11.92
CA LEU A 40 24.46 -8.53 11.28
C LEU A 40 25.68 -9.17 11.95
N ASP A 41 26.81 -9.23 11.23
CA ASP A 41 28.10 -9.52 11.85
C ASP A 41 28.75 -8.25 12.44
N ASN A 42 29.68 -8.43 13.38
CA ASN A 42 30.34 -7.31 14.08
C ASN A 42 31.05 -6.33 13.14
N ASN A 43 31.67 -6.81 12.06
CA ASN A 43 32.42 -5.95 11.14
C ASN A 43 31.45 -5.09 10.34
N PHE A 44 30.35 -5.69 9.86
CA PHE A 44 29.34 -4.96 9.13
C PHE A 44 28.56 -3.99 10.03
N ALA A 45 28.19 -4.38 11.25
CA ALA A 45 27.56 -3.49 12.22
C ALA A 45 28.43 -2.25 12.49
N GLN A 46 29.75 -2.41 12.61
CA GLN A 46 30.66 -1.27 12.78
C GLN A 46 30.72 -0.36 11.54
N LYS A 47 30.74 -0.93 10.32
CA LYS A 47 30.62 -0.15 9.08
C LYS A 47 29.31 0.63 9.03
N VAL A 48 28.21 0.01 9.44
CA VAL A 48 26.89 0.64 9.51
C VAL A 48 26.93 1.84 10.45
N CYS A 49 27.52 1.71 11.64
CA CYS A 49 27.66 2.81 12.59
C CYS A 49 28.41 4.01 12.02
N VAL A 50 29.56 3.77 11.39
CA VAL A 50 30.38 4.84 10.82
C VAL A 50 29.64 5.54 9.69
N LYS A 51 29.07 4.76 8.76
CA LYS A 51 28.37 5.31 7.60
C LYS A 51 27.08 6.01 8.00
N SER A 52 26.31 5.46 8.94
CA SER A 52 25.08 6.08 9.42
C SER A 52 25.34 7.39 10.12
N HIS A 53 26.37 7.44 10.96
CA HIS A 53 26.74 8.68 11.62
C HIS A 53 27.17 9.75 10.61
N LEU A 54 28.08 9.42 9.67
CA LEU A 54 28.54 10.37 8.66
C LEU A 54 27.39 10.85 7.77
N SER A 55 26.52 9.96 7.31
CA SER A 55 25.43 10.31 6.40
C SER A 55 24.33 11.12 7.08
N THR A 56 23.97 10.78 8.31
CA THR A 56 22.81 11.39 8.98
C THR A 56 23.17 12.68 9.72
N MET A 57 24.36 12.76 10.33
CA MET A 57 24.81 13.99 11.02
C MET A 57 25.39 15.04 10.06
N SER A 58 25.84 14.66 8.87
CA SER A 58 26.24 15.67 7.86
C SER A 58 25.05 16.51 7.37
N LEU A 59 23.82 16.08 7.64
CA LEU A 59 22.58 16.78 7.27
C LEU A 59 22.15 17.81 8.33
N SER A 60 22.74 17.81 9.52
CA SER A 60 22.28 18.62 10.67
C SER A 60 23.08 19.93 10.87
N SER A 61 23.58 20.55 9.80
CA SER A 61 24.45 21.74 9.88
C SER A 61 23.73 23.06 10.23
N SER A 62 22.44 23.05 10.56
CA SER A 62 21.68 24.25 10.92
C SER A 62 21.74 24.51 12.42
N SER A 63 22.16 25.72 12.79
CA SER A 63 22.29 26.22 14.17
C SER A 63 20.95 26.49 14.89
N SER A 64 19.87 25.82 14.48
CA SER A 64 18.49 26.08 14.91
C SER A 64 17.62 24.83 14.99
N LEU A 65 18.22 23.65 15.18
CA LEU A 65 17.46 22.43 15.40
C LEU A 65 16.92 22.44 16.85
N PRO A 66 15.60 22.40 17.08
CA PRO A 66 15.03 22.25 18.42
C PRO A 66 15.58 21.00 19.13
N GLU A 67 15.70 21.07 20.45
CA GLU A 67 16.38 20.05 21.29
C GLU A 67 15.75 18.65 21.27
N GLU A 68 14.57 18.49 20.64
CA GLU A 68 13.78 17.26 20.56
C GLU A 68 13.83 16.59 19.17
N GLU A 69 14.68 17.08 18.25
CA GLU A 69 14.59 16.68 16.86
C GLU A 69 15.25 15.32 16.57
N PHE A 70 14.45 14.41 16.01
CA PHE A 70 14.91 13.16 15.43
C PHE A 70 15.49 13.43 14.05
N ILE A 71 16.72 12.98 13.80
CA ILE A 71 17.39 13.16 12.51
C ILE A 71 17.34 11.84 11.76
N GLU A 72 16.58 11.82 10.67
CA GLU A 72 16.26 10.61 9.92
C GLU A 72 16.97 10.61 8.57
N SER A 73 17.43 9.44 8.11
CA SER A 73 18.10 9.29 6.81
C SER A 73 17.97 7.87 6.28
N VAL A 74 18.00 7.74 4.95
CA VAL A 74 18.07 6.46 4.26
C VAL A 74 19.41 6.31 3.57
N ILE A 75 20.09 5.19 3.83
CA ILE A 75 21.50 5.01 3.53
C ILE A 75 21.69 3.71 2.75
N PRO A 76 22.13 3.77 1.49
CA PRO A 76 22.42 2.58 0.72
C PRO A 76 23.78 2.00 1.10
N PHE A 77 23.85 0.68 1.28
CA PHE A 77 25.09 -0.10 1.44
C PHE A 77 25.26 -0.98 0.20
N LEU A 78 25.73 -0.35 -0.89
CA LEU A 78 25.75 -0.96 -2.23
C LEU A 78 26.60 -2.22 -2.30
N ASP A 79 27.78 -2.21 -1.67
CA ASP A 79 28.72 -3.33 -1.70
C ASP A 79 28.20 -4.52 -0.89
N GLU A 80 27.49 -4.23 0.20
CA GLU A 80 26.91 -5.26 1.07
C GLU A 80 25.48 -5.65 0.66
N GLY A 81 24.89 -4.99 -0.33
CA GLY A 81 23.54 -5.27 -0.82
C GLY A 81 22.46 -5.02 0.23
N TYR A 82 22.61 -3.99 1.07
CA TYR A 82 21.60 -3.56 2.03
C TYR A 82 21.15 -2.13 1.73
N ILE A 83 19.98 -1.77 2.25
CA ILE A 83 19.58 -0.39 2.46
C ILE A 83 19.15 -0.23 3.91
N ALA A 84 19.53 0.90 4.50
CA ALA A 84 19.26 1.19 5.89
C ALA A 84 18.39 2.43 6.05
N TYR A 85 17.49 2.41 7.03
CA TYR A 85 16.86 3.59 7.59
C TYR A 85 17.50 3.86 8.95
N SER A 86 18.02 5.06 9.14
CA SER A 86 18.69 5.48 10.36
C SER A 86 17.98 6.68 10.97
N THR A 87 17.78 6.62 12.28
CA THR A 87 17.21 7.71 13.06
C THR A 87 18.12 8.00 14.22
N PHE A 88 18.59 9.24 14.34
CA PHE A 88 19.44 9.71 15.42
C PHE A 88 18.67 10.66 16.34
N PHE A 89 19.04 10.64 17.62
CA PHE A 89 18.45 11.46 18.67
C PHE A 89 19.49 11.71 19.77
N PHE A 90 19.15 12.62 20.68
CA PHE A 90 20.04 13.03 21.77
C PHE A 90 19.52 12.49 23.11
N VAL A 91 20.46 12.11 23.97
CA VAL A 91 20.21 11.74 25.37
C VAL A 91 21.12 12.59 26.25
N GLU A 92 20.57 13.13 27.34
CA GLU A 92 21.36 13.87 28.33
C GLU A 92 22.45 12.96 28.95
N ASP A 93 23.68 13.47 28.99
CA ASP A 93 24.84 12.79 29.56
C ASP A 93 25.82 13.83 30.08
N ASP A 94 25.89 13.99 31.40
CA ASP A 94 26.81 14.91 32.09
C ASP A 94 28.29 14.63 31.78
N SER A 95 28.61 13.41 31.31
CA SER A 95 29.97 13.02 30.93
C SER A 95 30.32 13.39 29.48
N ALA A 96 29.31 13.72 28.65
CA ALA A 96 29.47 14.09 27.25
C ALA A 96 29.77 15.59 27.09
N ARG A 97 30.51 15.93 26.03
CA ARG A 97 30.80 17.33 25.71
C ARG A 97 29.52 18.02 25.23
N GLY A 98 29.10 19.06 25.94
CA GLY A 98 27.83 19.74 25.64
C GLY A 98 26.61 19.15 26.36
N GLY A 99 26.83 18.24 27.32
CA GLY A 99 25.78 17.69 28.18
C GLY A 99 24.87 16.67 27.50
N LYS A 100 25.07 16.40 26.21
CA LYS A 100 24.24 15.49 25.41
C LYS A 100 25.11 14.50 24.65
N ARG A 101 24.62 13.28 24.51
CA ARG A 101 25.21 12.22 23.69
C ARG A 101 24.26 11.85 22.56
N THR A 102 24.83 11.61 21.38
CA THR A 102 24.08 11.20 20.19
C THR A 102 23.96 9.67 20.13
N LEU A 103 22.74 9.18 20.09
CA LEU A 103 22.40 7.79 19.81
C LEU A 103 21.67 7.69 18.46
N GLY A 104 21.69 6.52 17.85
CA GLY A 104 20.86 6.26 16.69
C GLY A 104 20.41 4.81 16.60
N ILE A 105 19.24 4.59 16.03
CA ILE A 105 18.75 3.26 15.67
C ILE A 105 18.81 3.16 14.16
N VAL A 106 19.37 2.06 13.66
CA VAL A 106 19.52 1.79 12.23
C VAL A 106 18.86 0.47 11.93
N THR A 107 17.83 0.48 11.09
CA THR A 107 17.14 -0.71 10.59
C THR A 107 17.60 -0.97 9.16
N LEU A 108 17.96 -2.21 8.85
CA LEU A 108 18.51 -2.62 7.55
C LEU A 108 17.68 -3.75 6.95
N VAL A 109 17.51 -3.69 5.64
CA VAL A 109 16.89 -4.75 4.84
C VAL A 109 17.74 -5.04 3.60
N ASP A 110 17.46 -6.16 2.94
CA ASP A 110 18.08 -6.44 1.65
C ASP A 110 17.74 -5.32 0.67
N ARG A 111 18.67 -4.99 -0.21
CA ARG A 111 18.43 -4.02 -1.28
C ARG A 111 17.23 -4.39 -2.16
N THR A 112 16.91 -5.67 -2.33
CA THR A 112 15.69 -6.10 -3.04
C THR A 112 14.41 -5.68 -2.32
N GLU A 113 14.46 -5.50 -1.00
CA GLU A 113 13.36 -5.03 -0.14
C GLU A 113 13.37 -3.50 0.02
N GLN A 114 14.14 -2.75 -0.78
CA GLN A 114 14.26 -1.29 -0.66
C GLN A 114 12.91 -0.57 -0.67
N MET A 115 11.99 -1.01 -1.52
CA MET A 115 10.64 -0.43 -1.57
C MET A 115 9.81 -0.76 -0.33
N PHE A 116 10.01 -1.94 0.25
CA PHE A 116 9.36 -2.33 1.49
C PHE A 116 9.89 -1.49 2.66
N LEU A 117 11.21 -1.28 2.79
CA LEU A 117 11.78 -0.36 3.78
C LEU A 117 11.18 1.04 3.66
N PHE A 118 11.16 1.63 2.46
CA PHE A 118 10.61 2.99 2.28
C PHE A 118 9.15 3.09 2.69
N LYS A 119 8.35 2.05 2.41
CA LYS A 119 6.95 1.99 2.81
C LYS A 119 6.80 1.87 4.33
N SER A 120 7.69 1.14 4.99
CA SER A 120 7.71 0.93 6.43
C SER A 120 8.39 2.06 7.23
N ILE A 121 8.93 3.11 6.59
CA ILE A 121 9.63 4.19 7.30
C ILE A 121 8.74 4.88 8.34
N PRO A 122 7.48 5.24 8.06
CA PRO A 122 6.60 5.84 9.08
C PRO A 122 6.43 4.96 10.31
N GLU A 123 6.22 3.66 10.12
CA GLU A 123 6.08 2.62 11.15
C GLU A 123 7.38 2.52 11.96
N ILE A 124 8.50 2.34 11.27
CA ILE A 124 9.82 2.23 11.88
C ILE A 124 10.14 3.50 12.66
N SER A 125 9.85 4.68 12.11
CA SER A 125 10.06 5.97 12.77
C SER A 125 9.27 6.07 14.07
N ALA A 126 7.98 5.71 14.06
CA ALA A 126 7.13 5.73 15.25
C ALA A 126 7.66 4.79 16.35
N THR A 127 7.96 3.53 16.00
CA THR A 127 8.53 2.57 16.96
C THR A 127 9.90 3.01 17.46
N VAL A 128 10.76 3.54 16.58
CA VAL A 128 12.07 4.07 16.98
C VAL A 128 11.95 5.25 17.93
N LYS A 129 10.98 6.16 17.72
CA LYS A 129 10.70 7.28 18.63
C LYS A 129 10.22 6.80 20.00
N GLU A 130 9.43 5.73 20.06
CA GLU A 130 9.04 5.09 21.31
C GLU A 130 10.26 4.51 22.04
N ILE A 131 11.09 3.74 21.35
CA ILE A 131 12.32 3.16 21.91
C ILE A 131 13.27 4.27 22.39
N ALA A 132 13.39 5.35 21.62
CA ALA A 132 14.19 6.50 22.00
C ALA A 132 13.66 7.18 23.25
N SER A 133 12.34 7.37 23.39
CA SER A 133 11.74 7.93 24.61
C SER A 133 12.06 7.08 25.85
N ASP A 134 12.02 5.75 25.71
CA ASP A 134 12.39 4.83 26.78
C ASP A 134 13.88 4.91 27.13
N LEU A 135 14.75 5.00 26.10
CA LEU A 135 16.19 5.18 26.28
C LEU A 135 16.52 6.49 26.99
N THR A 136 15.85 7.59 26.63
CA THR A 136 16.07 8.90 27.24
C THR A 136 15.59 8.98 28.70
N LYS A 137 14.51 8.27 29.06
CA LYS A 137 13.95 8.31 30.43
C LYS A 137 14.65 7.37 31.40
N ASN A 138 15.09 6.20 30.94
CA ASN A 138 15.39 5.07 31.82
C ASN A 138 16.76 4.42 31.59
N CYS A 139 17.58 4.91 30.67
CA CYS A 139 18.85 4.26 30.33
C CYS A 139 20.06 5.13 30.68
N ASP A 140 21.03 4.53 31.38
CA ASP A 140 22.40 5.06 31.42
C ASP A 140 23.00 4.94 30.00
N PRO A 141 23.40 6.04 29.35
CA PRO A 141 24.01 6.03 28.01
C PRO A 141 25.30 5.20 27.92
N ASN A 142 25.91 4.91 29.07
CA ASN A 142 27.11 4.09 29.21
C ASN A 142 26.82 2.70 29.79
N GLY A 143 25.58 2.45 30.21
CA GLY A 143 25.14 1.19 30.80
C GLY A 143 24.82 0.10 29.78
N ALA A 144 24.59 -1.11 30.28
CA ALA A 144 24.09 -2.20 29.46
C ALA A 144 22.60 -2.00 29.14
N LEU A 145 22.20 -2.26 27.89
CA LEU A 145 20.80 -2.23 27.49
C LEU A 145 19.98 -3.26 28.27
N THR A 146 18.80 -2.83 28.74
CA THR A 146 17.82 -3.71 29.37
C THR A 146 17.28 -4.73 28.37
N SER A 147 16.82 -5.89 28.86
CA SER A 147 16.22 -6.92 28.00
C SER A 147 14.99 -6.40 27.25
N GLN A 148 14.20 -5.51 27.87
CA GLN A 148 13.03 -4.89 27.27
C GLN A 148 13.37 -4.04 26.04
N ILE A 149 14.44 -3.23 26.11
CA ILE A 149 14.89 -2.42 24.97
C ILE A 149 15.42 -3.30 23.84
N LYS A 150 16.15 -4.37 24.17
CA LYS A 150 16.62 -5.34 23.17
C LYS A 150 15.47 -6.03 22.45
N GLU A 151 14.41 -6.38 23.17
CA GLU A 151 13.21 -6.98 22.59
C GLU A 151 12.50 -6.00 21.64
N LYS A 152 12.31 -4.73 22.05
CA LYS A 152 11.76 -3.70 21.16
C LYS A 152 12.62 -3.45 19.92
N LEU A 153 13.94 -3.42 20.07
CA LEU A 153 14.87 -3.32 18.93
C LEU A 153 14.72 -4.52 17.98
N ASN A 154 14.56 -5.74 18.53
CA ASN A 154 14.38 -6.94 17.71
C ASN A 154 13.03 -6.97 16.98
N GLN A 155 11.98 -6.35 17.53
CA GLN A 155 10.70 -6.22 16.83
C GLN A 155 10.84 -5.47 15.50
N LEU A 156 11.81 -4.55 15.37
CA LEU A 156 12.11 -3.86 14.12
C LEU A 156 12.64 -4.80 13.00
N LEU A 157 13.00 -6.04 13.31
CA LEU A 157 13.35 -7.05 12.30
C LEU A 157 12.11 -7.65 11.64
N SER A 158 10.99 -7.67 12.37
CA SER A 158 9.68 -8.14 11.91
C SER A 158 8.86 -6.96 11.40
N LEU A 159 9.37 -6.27 10.39
CA LEU A 159 8.73 -5.10 9.78
C LEU A 159 7.28 -5.36 9.32
N GLU A 160 6.97 -6.60 8.98
CA GLU A 160 5.63 -7.07 8.57
C GLU A 160 4.60 -7.03 9.71
N ASP A 161 5.05 -7.08 10.96
CA ASP A 161 4.20 -7.09 12.16
C ASP A 161 3.99 -5.68 12.74
N LEU A 162 4.65 -4.66 12.18
CA LEU A 162 4.51 -3.27 12.62
C LEU A 162 3.17 -2.71 12.12
N LYS A 163 2.19 -2.55 13.02
CA LYS A 163 0.89 -1.92 12.74
C LYS A 163 1.00 -0.39 12.81
N VAL A 164 0.38 0.34 11.87
CA VAL A 164 0.25 1.80 11.92
C VAL A 164 -1.20 2.27 11.73
N ASP A 165 -1.61 3.16 12.63
CA ASP A 165 -2.64 4.17 12.44
C ASP A 165 -1.99 5.36 11.71
N PHE A 166 -2.34 5.61 10.44
CA PHE A 166 -1.75 6.70 9.64
C PHE A 166 -2.42 8.05 9.94
N ASP A 167 -1.61 9.08 10.23
CA ASP A 167 -2.08 10.47 10.22
C ASP A 167 -1.04 11.43 9.61
N SER A 168 -1.54 12.30 8.72
CA SER A 168 -1.00 13.59 8.23
C SER A 168 0.13 13.67 7.15
N THR A 169 -0.30 14.00 5.93
CA THR A 169 0.03 15.17 5.07
C THR A 169 1.48 15.66 4.83
N VAL A 170 1.77 15.85 3.52
CA VAL A 170 2.73 16.76 2.83
C VAL A 170 3.93 16.07 2.13
N ASP A 171 4.18 16.48 0.87
CA ASP A 171 5.31 16.17 -0.06
C ASP A 171 5.26 14.97 -1.05
N SER A 172 4.22 14.15 -1.05
CA SER A 172 4.18 12.97 -1.94
C SER A 172 3.89 13.27 -3.44
N VAL A 173 3.22 14.37 -3.77
CA VAL A 173 2.59 14.53 -5.11
C VAL A 173 3.57 14.92 -6.23
N GLU A 174 4.61 15.72 -5.97
CA GLU A 174 5.56 16.15 -7.02
C GLU A 174 6.63 15.10 -7.35
N LEU A 175 7.06 14.31 -6.36
CA LEU A 175 8.00 13.21 -6.54
C LEU A 175 7.38 12.04 -7.32
N ILE A 176 6.08 11.81 -7.13
CA ILE A 176 5.31 10.79 -7.88
C ILE A 176 5.22 11.19 -9.37
N LYS A 177 4.97 12.47 -9.67
CA LYS A 177 4.91 12.97 -11.07
C LYS A 177 6.23 12.77 -11.82
N LYS A 178 7.38 12.89 -11.14
CA LYS A 178 8.72 12.73 -11.75
C LYS A 178 9.11 11.27 -12.00
N ARG A 179 8.62 10.32 -11.19
CA ARG A 179 8.87 8.88 -11.39
C ARG A 179 8.03 8.27 -12.51
N ILE A 180 6.81 8.77 -12.74
CA ILE A 180 5.92 8.30 -13.83
C ILE A 180 6.56 8.49 -15.21
N SER A 181 7.41 9.51 -15.39
CA SER A 181 8.07 9.75 -16.68
C SER A 181 9.29 8.88 -16.95
N GLU A 182 9.88 8.20 -15.95
CA GLU A 182 11.23 7.61 -16.07
C GLU A 182 11.29 6.08 -15.96
N GLU A 183 10.26 5.36 -15.47
CA GLU A 183 10.33 3.90 -15.25
C GLU A 183 9.38 3.06 -16.12
N LYS A 184 9.95 2.17 -16.93
CA LYS A 184 9.24 1.08 -17.63
C LYS A 184 8.96 -0.07 -16.65
N ILE A 185 7.68 -0.45 -16.58
CA ILE A 185 7.06 -1.48 -15.74
C ILE A 185 7.89 -2.78 -15.69
N ALA A 186 8.28 -3.22 -14.48
CA ALA A 186 8.88 -4.53 -14.24
C ALA A 186 7.77 -5.58 -13.99
N ILE A 187 7.66 -6.55 -14.89
CA ILE A 187 6.75 -7.69 -14.82
C ILE A 187 7.34 -8.77 -13.88
N PRO A 188 6.54 -9.48 -13.05
CA PRO A 188 7.00 -10.58 -12.21
C PRO A 188 7.69 -11.69 -13.03
N GLN A 189 8.89 -12.12 -12.59
CA GLN A 189 9.79 -13.02 -13.34
C GLN A 189 9.34 -14.50 -13.46
N GLU A 190 8.11 -14.86 -13.07
CA GLU A 190 7.64 -16.26 -13.12
C GLU A 190 6.72 -16.60 -14.30
N ILE A 191 6.42 -15.65 -15.19
CA ILE A 191 5.60 -15.93 -16.37
C ILE A 191 6.51 -16.06 -17.60
N LYS A 192 7.16 -17.22 -17.75
CA LYS A 192 7.97 -17.59 -18.93
C LYS A 192 7.15 -18.34 -19.99
N ASP A 193 5.85 -18.10 -20.06
CA ASP A 193 5.02 -18.67 -21.11
C ASP A 193 4.68 -17.58 -22.15
N PRO A 194 5.18 -17.67 -23.39
CA PRO A 194 4.95 -16.65 -24.43
C PRO A 194 3.46 -16.49 -24.83
N GLY A 195 2.56 -17.38 -24.39
CA GLY A 195 1.11 -17.21 -24.52
C GLY A 195 0.49 -16.23 -23.50
N LEU A 196 1.20 -15.85 -22.44
CA LEU A 196 0.71 -14.98 -21.36
C LEU A 196 1.06 -13.49 -21.50
N SER A 197 1.80 -13.09 -22.53
CA SER A 197 2.07 -11.66 -22.77
C SER A 197 0.79 -10.86 -23.04
N SER A 198 -0.23 -11.50 -23.63
CA SER A 198 -1.58 -10.92 -23.81
C SER A 198 -2.36 -10.82 -22.49
N ILE A 199 -2.10 -11.70 -21.52
CA ILE A 199 -2.73 -11.66 -20.19
C ILE A 199 -2.22 -10.46 -19.38
N LEU A 200 -0.97 -10.06 -19.58
CA LEU A 200 -0.38 -8.91 -18.89
C LEU A 200 -0.98 -7.57 -19.31
N GLU A 201 -1.55 -7.46 -20.50
CA GLU A 201 -2.20 -6.23 -20.97
C GLU A 201 -3.66 -6.14 -20.48
N GLY A 202 -4.35 -7.27 -20.35
CA GLY A 202 -5.79 -7.35 -20.11
C GLY A 202 -6.58 -7.47 -21.42
N SER A 203 -7.89 -7.69 -21.34
CA SER A 203 -8.77 -7.78 -22.51
C SER A 203 -10.17 -7.26 -22.20
N PHE A 204 -10.51 -6.10 -22.76
CA PHE A 204 -11.87 -5.56 -22.70
C PHE A 204 -12.89 -6.45 -23.41
N GLU A 205 -12.50 -7.08 -24.53
CA GLU A 205 -13.39 -8.02 -25.24
C GLU A 205 -13.76 -9.20 -24.34
N PHE A 206 -12.78 -9.76 -23.64
CA PHE A 206 -13.02 -10.83 -22.68
C PHE A 206 -13.98 -10.37 -21.57
N ILE A 207 -13.72 -9.23 -20.94
CA ILE A 207 -14.52 -8.79 -19.80
C ILE A 207 -15.96 -8.47 -20.21
N PHE A 208 -16.18 -7.88 -21.39
CA PHE A 208 -17.53 -7.62 -21.92
C PHE A 208 -18.28 -8.89 -22.31
N THR A 209 -17.56 -9.91 -22.74
CA THR A 209 -18.15 -11.20 -23.11
C THR A 209 -18.49 -12.02 -21.86
N ARG A 210 -17.57 -12.04 -20.89
CA ARG A 210 -17.70 -12.84 -19.67
C ARG A 210 -18.65 -12.21 -18.66
N ILE A 211 -18.70 -10.88 -18.60
CA ILE A 211 -19.51 -10.10 -17.66
C ILE A 211 -20.34 -9.08 -18.46
N PRO A 212 -21.44 -9.52 -19.10
CA PRO A 212 -22.23 -8.62 -19.96
C PRO A 212 -22.96 -7.53 -19.19
N ASP A 213 -23.31 -7.80 -17.93
CA ASP A 213 -24.11 -6.92 -17.07
C ASP A 213 -23.39 -6.65 -15.74
N GLY A 214 -23.54 -5.43 -15.20
CA GLY A 214 -23.03 -5.06 -13.88
C GLY A 214 -21.57 -4.60 -13.83
N LEU A 215 -20.88 -4.47 -14.98
CA LEU A 215 -19.54 -3.88 -15.06
C LEU A 215 -19.48 -2.45 -14.52
N ASP A 216 -20.56 -1.69 -14.61
CA ASP A 216 -20.64 -0.33 -14.10
C ASP A 216 -20.50 -0.31 -12.57
N ARG A 217 -21.04 -1.33 -11.89
CA ARG A 217 -20.94 -1.49 -10.44
C ARG A 217 -19.52 -1.84 -10.01
N ILE A 218 -18.83 -2.66 -10.81
CA ILE A 218 -17.42 -3.00 -10.60
C ILE A 218 -16.58 -1.72 -10.72
N ILE A 219 -16.74 -0.96 -11.80
CA ILE A 219 -15.98 0.28 -12.03
C ILE A 219 -16.29 1.29 -10.93
N HIS A 220 -17.54 1.44 -10.54
CA HIS A 220 -17.93 2.33 -9.45
C HIS A 220 -17.22 1.94 -8.14
N ALA A 221 -17.22 0.66 -7.78
CA ALA A 221 -16.51 0.16 -6.60
C ALA A 221 -15.00 0.43 -6.69
N LEU A 222 -14.36 0.19 -7.85
CA LEU A 222 -12.94 0.50 -8.06
C LEU A 222 -12.64 1.99 -7.87
N LEU A 223 -13.49 2.88 -8.41
CA LEU A 223 -13.34 4.32 -8.28
C LEU A 223 -13.61 4.81 -6.85
N LYS A 224 -14.50 4.12 -6.11
CA LYS A 224 -14.78 4.34 -4.68
C LYS A 224 -13.80 3.66 -3.73
N ASN A 225 -12.81 2.95 -4.26
CA ASN A 225 -11.84 2.21 -3.46
C ASN A 225 -12.39 1.04 -2.64
N GLU A 226 -13.51 0.48 -3.08
CA GLU A 226 -14.14 -0.63 -2.41
C GLU A 226 -13.45 -1.95 -2.81
N CYS A 227 -13.35 -2.89 -1.88
CA CYS A 227 -12.78 -4.20 -2.17
C CYS A 227 -13.69 -4.98 -3.14
N ILE A 228 -13.07 -5.60 -4.14
CA ILE A 228 -13.72 -6.44 -5.14
C ILE A 228 -13.17 -7.86 -5.06
N LEU A 229 -14.07 -8.84 -5.05
CA LEU A 229 -13.72 -10.26 -5.12
C LEU A 229 -13.93 -10.78 -6.54
N VAL A 230 -12.98 -11.51 -7.08
CA VAL A 230 -13.05 -12.16 -8.38
C VAL A 230 -12.94 -13.66 -8.19
N PHE A 231 -14.02 -14.37 -8.49
CA PHE A 231 -14.14 -15.81 -8.36
C PHE A 231 -14.17 -16.48 -9.73
N GLY A 232 -13.36 -17.52 -9.92
CA GLY A 232 -13.36 -18.31 -11.15
C GLY A 232 -12.05 -19.05 -11.41
N GLN A 233 -11.79 -19.37 -12.68
CA GLN A 233 -10.55 -20.03 -13.08
C GLN A 233 -9.33 -19.10 -13.02
N LYS A 234 -8.16 -19.66 -12.69
CA LYS A 234 -6.90 -18.91 -12.49
C LYS A 234 -6.58 -17.94 -13.63
N ASP A 235 -6.68 -18.40 -14.87
CA ASP A 235 -6.32 -17.60 -16.05
C ASP A 235 -7.36 -16.50 -16.33
N GLU A 236 -8.65 -16.80 -16.13
CA GLU A 236 -9.74 -15.82 -16.26
C GLU A 236 -9.65 -14.74 -15.18
N ILE A 237 -9.30 -15.11 -13.95
CA ILE A 237 -9.04 -14.18 -12.85
C ILE A 237 -7.88 -13.25 -13.23
N ALA A 238 -6.75 -13.82 -13.66
CA ALA A 238 -5.58 -13.03 -14.02
C ALA A 238 -5.90 -12.02 -15.13
N LEU A 239 -6.62 -12.45 -16.17
CA LEU A 239 -7.04 -11.59 -17.28
C LEU A 239 -8.04 -10.51 -16.85
N THR A 240 -9.00 -10.86 -15.98
CA THR A 240 -9.98 -9.92 -15.42
C THR A 240 -9.27 -8.84 -14.63
N LEU A 241 -8.38 -9.21 -13.71
CA LEU A 241 -7.64 -8.27 -12.87
C LEU A 241 -6.72 -7.36 -13.68
N ALA A 242 -6.02 -7.92 -14.69
CA ALA A 242 -5.21 -7.15 -15.62
C ALA A 242 -6.04 -6.13 -16.43
N THR A 243 -7.31 -6.44 -16.70
CA THR A 243 -8.25 -5.52 -17.37
C THR A 243 -8.76 -4.45 -16.41
N LEU A 244 -9.15 -4.83 -15.20
CA LEU A 244 -9.76 -3.93 -14.21
C LEU A 244 -8.80 -2.85 -13.71
N ARG A 245 -7.49 -3.13 -13.70
CA ARG A 245 -6.47 -2.16 -13.26
C ARG A 245 -6.54 -0.82 -14.01
N TRP A 246 -7.01 -0.84 -15.26
CA TRP A 246 -7.06 0.35 -16.11
C TRP A 246 -8.13 1.36 -15.68
N PHE A 247 -9.14 0.92 -14.92
CA PHE A 247 -10.20 1.79 -14.41
C PHE A 247 -9.85 2.49 -13.10
N LEU A 248 -8.70 2.17 -12.51
CA LEU A 248 -8.33 2.74 -11.23
C LEU A 248 -7.82 4.17 -11.40
N PRO A 249 -8.17 5.06 -10.46
CA PRO A 249 -7.59 6.39 -10.46
C PRO A 249 -6.08 6.25 -10.28
N HIS A 250 -5.32 6.93 -11.15
CA HIS A 250 -3.87 6.81 -11.27
C HIS A 250 -3.11 6.86 -9.93
N LYS A 251 -3.64 7.51 -8.88
CA LYS A 251 -3.02 7.56 -7.55
C LYS A 251 -2.83 6.19 -6.87
N LYS A 252 -3.61 5.15 -7.20
CA LYS A 252 -3.57 3.84 -6.50
C LYS A 252 -2.81 2.74 -7.23
N ILE A 253 -2.76 2.80 -8.57
CA ILE A 253 -1.96 1.87 -9.39
C ILE A 253 -0.48 1.89 -8.98
N TYR A 254 0.01 3.03 -8.45
CA TYR A 254 1.41 3.20 -8.04
C TYR A 254 1.72 2.87 -6.57
N ASN A 255 0.72 2.81 -5.68
CA ASN A 255 0.94 2.61 -4.24
C ASN A 255 0.68 1.16 -3.79
N ASP A 256 -0.32 0.50 -4.39
CA ASP A 256 -0.59 -0.91 -4.08
C ASP A 256 0.34 -1.83 -4.84
N LEU A 257 0.83 -2.84 -4.14
CA LEU A 257 1.40 -4.03 -4.76
C LEU A 257 0.29 -4.70 -5.58
N TRP A 258 0.10 -4.26 -6.83
CA TRP A 258 -0.74 -4.90 -7.84
C TRP A 258 -0.25 -6.30 -8.24
N THR A 259 0.75 -6.83 -7.52
CA THR A 259 1.01 -8.26 -7.42
C THR A 259 -0.12 -8.89 -6.60
N VAL A 260 -1.25 -9.10 -7.24
CA VAL A 260 -2.41 -9.81 -6.68
C VAL A 260 -1.93 -11.20 -6.27
N PRO A 261 -1.92 -11.56 -4.97
CA PRO A 261 -1.84 -12.95 -4.61
C PRO A 261 -3.14 -13.60 -5.09
N LEU A 262 -3.03 -14.54 -6.03
CA LEU A 262 -4.04 -15.58 -6.14
C LEU A 262 -4.07 -16.25 -4.77
N LEU A 263 -5.12 -15.99 -4.00
CA LEU A 263 -5.26 -16.60 -2.69
C LEU A 263 -5.97 -17.93 -2.86
N ASP A 264 -5.51 -18.89 -2.06
CA ASP A 264 -6.26 -20.10 -1.82
C ASP A 264 -7.60 -19.71 -1.18
N ALA A 265 -8.69 -20.41 -1.52
CA ALA A 265 -10.00 -20.14 -0.93
C ALA A 265 -9.98 -20.33 0.60
N GLU A 266 -9.00 -21.05 1.17
CA GLU A 266 -8.72 -21.08 2.61
C GLU A 266 -8.60 -19.67 3.23
N ALA A 267 -8.11 -18.69 2.47
CA ALA A 267 -8.01 -17.30 2.92
C ALA A 267 -9.37 -16.66 3.22
N LEU A 268 -10.45 -17.06 2.52
CA LEU A 268 -11.83 -16.62 2.80
C LEU A 268 -12.32 -17.04 4.19
N PHE A 269 -11.73 -18.08 4.77
CA PHE A 269 -12.16 -18.65 6.05
C PHE A 269 -11.21 -18.31 7.19
N SER A 270 -10.08 -17.65 6.89
CA SER A 270 -9.09 -17.26 7.89
C SER A 270 -9.51 -15.98 8.63
N ARG A 271 -9.38 -15.95 9.96
CA ARG A 271 -9.66 -14.77 10.80
C ARG A 271 -8.60 -13.66 10.69
N THR A 272 -7.63 -13.82 9.80
CA THR A 272 -6.49 -12.91 9.58
C THR A 272 -6.66 -12.01 8.36
N SER A 273 -7.78 -12.13 7.62
CA SER A 273 -8.06 -11.34 6.41
C SER A 273 -8.29 -9.84 6.64
N ASP A 274 -8.47 -9.40 7.89
CA ASP A 274 -8.50 -7.98 8.25
C ASP A 274 -7.20 -7.24 7.88
N GLY A 275 -6.11 -7.97 7.55
CA GLY A 275 -4.83 -7.43 7.10
C GLY A 275 -4.61 -7.36 5.58
N THR A 276 -5.51 -7.88 4.74
CA THR A 276 -5.34 -7.80 3.28
C THR A 276 -5.95 -6.52 2.75
N THR A 277 -5.14 -5.45 2.63
CA THR A 277 -5.52 -4.15 2.05
C THR A 277 -5.69 -4.18 0.53
N LEU A 278 -6.03 -5.32 -0.07
CA LEU A 278 -6.05 -5.52 -1.51
C LEU A 278 -7.40 -5.06 -2.10
N HIS A 279 -7.35 -4.16 -3.08
CA HIS A 279 -8.55 -3.63 -3.74
C HIS A 279 -9.27 -4.65 -4.62
N ALA A 280 -8.54 -5.59 -5.19
CA ALA A 280 -9.11 -6.69 -5.95
C ALA A 280 -8.44 -8.00 -5.54
N LEU A 281 -9.23 -9.01 -5.21
CA LEU A 281 -8.77 -10.32 -4.76
C LEU A 281 -9.22 -11.40 -5.75
N GLY A 282 -8.32 -12.29 -6.14
CA GLY A 282 -8.64 -13.46 -6.95
C GLY A 282 -8.80 -14.71 -6.09
N ILE A 283 -9.91 -15.43 -6.25
CA ILE A 283 -10.23 -16.67 -5.54
C ILE A 283 -10.50 -17.77 -6.56
N GLN A 284 -9.66 -18.80 -6.56
CA GLN A 284 -9.80 -19.90 -7.50
C GLN A 284 -11.02 -20.76 -7.17
N SER A 285 -11.84 -21.03 -8.17
CA SER A 285 -13.08 -21.79 -7.99
C SER A 285 -12.84 -23.24 -7.61
N ASP A 286 -11.83 -23.89 -8.20
CA ASP A 286 -11.48 -25.29 -7.90
C ASP A 286 -11.17 -25.50 -6.42
N SER A 287 -10.37 -24.60 -5.81
CA SER A 287 -10.03 -24.66 -4.38
C SER A 287 -11.26 -24.43 -3.49
N PHE A 288 -12.16 -23.52 -3.88
CA PHE A 288 -13.39 -23.25 -3.11
C PHE A 288 -14.33 -24.46 -3.08
N TYR A 289 -14.56 -25.09 -4.23
CA TYR A 289 -15.42 -26.26 -4.30
C TYR A 289 -14.84 -27.47 -3.56
N GLU A 290 -13.51 -27.64 -3.62
CA GLU A 290 -12.81 -28.67 -2.87
C GLU A 290 -12.98 -28.51 -1.36
N ILE A 291 -12.79 -27.31 -0.82
CA ILE A 291 -12.92 -27.01 0.62
C ILE A 291 -14.35 -27.27 1.11
N LEU A 292 -15.36 -26.89 0.34
CA LEU A 292 -16.76 -27.03 0.73
C LEU A 292 -17.37 -28.39 0.36
N GLN A 293 -16.60 -29.27 -0.29
CA GLN A 293 -17.08 -30.56 -0.81
C GLN A 293 -18.34 -30.41 -1.68
N LEU A 294 -18.38 -29.35 -2.47
CA LEU A 294 -19.49 -29.03 -3.37
C LEU A 294 -19.19 -29.57 -4.77
N ASP A 295 -20.22 -29.95 -5.50
CA ASP A 295 -20.08 -30.40 -6.88
C ASP A 295 -19.77 -29.20 -7.80
N ASN A 296 -18.62 -29.21 -8.48
CA ASN A 296 -18.14 -28.14 -9.37
C ASN A 296 -19.14 -27.79 -10.50
N ALA A 297 -20.12 -28.65 -10.77
CA ALA A 297 -21.16 -28.40 -11.77
C ALA A 297 -22.17 -27.32 -11.38
N ASN A 298 -22.21 -26.89 -10.11
CA ASN A 298 -23.24 -25.97 -9.62
C ASN A 298 -22.71 -24.53 -9.52
N SER A 299 -22.83 -23.77 -10.61
CA SER A 299 -22.37 -22.37 -10.72
C SER A 299 -23.03 -21.40 -9.73
N GLU A 300 -24.13 -21.81 -9.09
CA GLU A 300 -24.87 -21.01 -8.09
C GLU A 300 -24.45 -21.31 -6.65
N ALA A 301 -23.61 -22.32 -6.41
CA ALA A 301 -23.25 -22.74 -5.07
C ALA A 301 -22.43 -21.68 -4.31
N PHE A 302 -21.56 -20.95 -5.01
CA PHE A 302 -20.84 -19.81 -4.43
C PHE A 302 -21.80 -18.67 -4.05
N GLU A 303 -22.74 -18.33 -4.92
CA GLU A 303 -23.73 -17.25 -4.68
C GLU A 303 -24.64 -17.57 -3.50
N THR A 304 -25.06 -18.84 -3.41
CA THR A 304 -25.88 -19.36 -2.30
C THR A 304 -25.09 -19.29 -0.99
N TYR A 305 -23.82 -19.72 -1.00
CA TYR A 305 -22.95 -19.63 0.16
C TYR A 305 -22.75 -18.17 0.61
N TYR A 306 -22.46 -17.26 -0.32
CA TYR A 306 -22.23 -15.84 -0.05
C TYR A 306 -23.46 -15.15 0.52
N SER A 307 -24.64 -15.42 -0.05
CA SER A 307 -25.91 -14.81 0.41
C SER A 307 -26.37 -15.34 1.78
N GLN A 308 -26.07 -16.60 2.11
CA GLN A 308 -26.44 -17.22 3.38
C GLN A 308 -25.45 -16.88 4.51
N ASN A 309 -24.17 -16.66 4.20
CA ASN A 309 -23.13 -16.38 5.17
C ASN A 309 -22.75 -14.90 5.16
N LYS A 310 -23.48 -14.07 5.91
CA LYS A 310 -23.21 -12.63 6.06
C LYS A 310 -21.91 -12.30 6.82
N ASN A 311 -21.21 -13.30 7.36
CA ASN A 311 -20.00 -13.13 8.16
C ASN A 311 -18.76 -13.65 7.41
N ILE A 312 -18.64 -13.34 6.12
CA ILE A 312 -17.37 -13.56 5.41
C ILE A 312 -16.40 -12.49 5.93
N PRO A 313 -15.18 -12.86 6.34
CA PRO A 313 -14.21 -11.95 6.97
C PRO A 313 -13.56 -10.98 5.96
N ILE A 314 -14.09 -10.89 4.74
CA ILE A 314 -13.69 -9.92 3.72
C ILE A 314 -14.91 -9.06 3.42
N ASP A 315 -14.86 -7.80 3.81
CA ASP A 315 -15.91 -6.82 3.54
C ASP A 315 -15.84 -6.36 2.07
N SER A 316 -16.29 -7.25 1.18
CA SER A 316 -16.39 -6.95 -0.25
C SER A 316 -17.80 -6.47 -0.59
N LYS A 317 -17.86 -5.29 -1.21
CA LYS A 317 -19.11 -4.70 -1.69
C LYS A 317 -19.49 -5.20 -3.08
N VAL A 318 -18.54 -5.76 -3.83
CA VAL A 318 -18.74 -6.27 -5.19
C VAL A 318 -18.03 -7.60 -5.41
N LEU A 319 -18.79 -8.58 -5.86
CA LEU A 319 -18.28 -9.89 -6.24
C LEU A 319 -18.48 -10.11 -7.73
N ILE A 320 -17.44 -10.60 -8.39
CA ILE A 320 -17.41 -11.02 -9.78
C ILE A 320 -17.36 -12.55 -9.80
N ASN A 321 -18.47 -13.19 -10.15
CA ASN A 321 -18.52 -14.63 -10.38
C ASN A 321 -18.28 -14.89 -11.88
N LEU A 322 -17.04 -15.20 -12.25
CA LEU A 322 -16.68 -15.48 -13.65
C LEU A 322 -17.36 -16.77 -14.12
N ASP A 323 -17.42 -17.81 -13.29
CA ASP A 323 -18.04 -19.09 -13.65
C ASP A 323 -19.50 -18.92 -14.10
N GLY A 324 -20.26 -18.08 -13.38
CA GLY A 324 -21.64 -17.71 -13.72
C GLY A 324 -21.80 -16.50 -14.65
N GLY A 325 -20.74 -15.74 -14.91
CA GLY A 325 -20.76 -14.49 -15.67
C GLY A 325 -21.58 -13.37 -15.01
N ARG A 326 -21.60 -13.30 -13.68
CA ARG A 326 -22.49 -12.43 -12.91
C ARG A 326 -21.72 -11.52 -11.94
N VAL A 327 -22.29 -10.34 -11.69
CA VAL A 327 -21.84 -9.40 -10.66
C VAL A 327 -22.87 -9.35 -9.54
N ILE A 328 -22.42 -9.55 -8.31
CA ILE A 328 -23.26 -9.50 -7.11
C ILE A 328 -22.84 -8.30 -6.26
N GLY A 329 -23.84 -7.56 -5.76
CA GLY A 329 -23.62 -6.34 -4.98
C GLY A 329 -23.33 -5.11 -5.85
N GLY A 330 -22.73 -4.11 -5.20
CA GLY A 330 -22.37 -2.82 -5.78
C GLY A 330 -23.54 -1.89 -6.07
N ILE A 331 -23.19 -0.64 -6.37
CA ILE A 331 -24.12 0.43 -6.73
C ILE A 331 -23.91 0.78 -8.20
N SER A 332 -25.00 0.85 -8.96
CA SER A 332 -24.96 1.32 -10.36
C SER A 332 -24.74 2.83 -10.39
N ASN A 333 -23.90 3.29 -11.32
CA ASN A 333 -23.50 4.69 -11.39
C ASN A 333 -23.51 5.17 -12.85
N ARG A 334 -24.18 6.30 -13.11
CA ARG A 334 -24.41 6.78 -14.49
C ARG A 334 -23.14 7.31 -15.15
N PHE A 335 -22.20 7.84 -14.40
CA PHE A 335 -20.87 8.16 -14.91
C PHE A 335 -20.15 6.90 -15.39
N CYS A 336 -20.20 5.83 -14.60
CA CYS A 336 -19.57 4.54 -14.94
C CYS A 336 -20.25 3.89 -16.16
N LEU A 337 -21.59 3.94 -16.26
CA LEU A 337 -22.33 3.48 -17.43
C LEU A 337 -21.93 4.23 -18.71
N LYS A 338 -21.82 5.57 -18.65
CA LYS A 338 -21.36 6.37 -19.80
C LYS A 338 -19.95 6.01 -20.22
N LEU A 339 -19.04 5.80 -19.25
CA LEU A 339 -17.68 5.34 -19.54
C LEU A 339 -17.70 4.00 -20.26
N LEU A 340 -18.48 3.03 -19.77
CA LEU A 340 -18.61 1.72 -20.39
C LEU A 340 -19.16 1.79 -21.82
N ASP A 341 -20.23 2.55 -22.02
CA ASP A 341 -20.82 2.76 -23.34
C ASP A 341 -19.82 3.38 -24.31
N ALA A 342 -18.97 4.29 -23.82
CA ALA A 342 -17.92 4.90 -24.63
C ALA A 342 -16.89 3.88 -25.11
N ILE A 343 -16.53 2.87 -24.31
CA ILE A 343 -15.45 1.92 -24.63
C ILE A 343 -15.92 0.59 -25.25
N LYS A 344 -17.21 0.23 -25.15
CA LYS A 344 -17.77 -1.09 -25.50
C LYS A 344 -17.47 -1.59 -26.93
N ASN A 345 -17.19 -0.69 -27.86
CA ASN A 345 -16.90 -1.02 -29.27
C ASN A 345 -15.55 -0.44 -29.75
N GLN A 346 -14.64 -0.14 -28.83
CA GLN A 346 -13.34 0.42 -29.15
C GLN A 346 -12.25 -0.66 -29.17
N THR A 347 -11.17 -0.38 -29.91
CA THR A 347 -9.93 -1.17 -29.77
C THR A 347 -9.31 -0.92 -28.40
N PHE A 348 -8.51 -1.87 -27.91
CA PHE A 348 -7.88 -1.79 -26.59
C PHE A 348 -7.19 -0.44 -26.33
N ASP A 349 -6.32 0.01 -27.23
CA ASP A 349 -5.61 1.29 -27.08
C ASP A 349 -6.54 2.51 -27.02
N LYS A 350 -7.62 2.51 -27.81
CA LYS A 350 -8.58 3.62 -27.82
C LYS A 350 -9.43 3.63 -26.54
N ALA A 351 -9.81 2.43 -26.07
CA ALA A 351 -10.49 2.28 -24.79
C ALA A 351 -9.62 2.82 -23.65
N LEU A 352 -8.32 2.53 -23.64
CA LEU A 352 -7.40 3.09 -22.63
C LEU A 352 -7.34 4.62 -22.66
N VAL A 353 -7.25 5.22 -23.84
CA VAL A 353 -7.28 6.69 -23.98
C VAL A 353 -8.61 7.24 -23.43
N THR A 354 -9.73 6.62 -23.80
CA THR A 354 -11.06 7.04 -23.33
C THR A 354 -11.21 6.93 -21.82
N ILE A 355 -10.74 5.82 -21.22
CA ILE A 355 -10.74 5.62 -19.77
C ILE A 355 -9.93 6.70 -19.08
N LYS A 356 -8.71 6.95 -19.58
CA LYS A 356 -7.84 7.99 -19.05
C LYS A 356 -8.51 9.37 -19.10
N GLU A 357 -9.11 9.74 -20.23
CA GLU A 357 -9.81 11.02 -20.38
C GLU A 357 -10.95 11.18 -19.38
N HIS A 358 -11.72 10.13 -19.11
CA HIS A 358 -12.80 10.17 -18.12
C HIS A 358 -12.28 10.26 -16.69
N ILE A 359 -11.20 9.55 -16.36
CA ILE A 359 -10.55 9.64 -15.04
C ILE A 359 -9.96 11.04 -14.85
N ASP A 360 -9.26 11.58 -15.84
CA ASP A 360 -8.69 12.92 -15.80
C ASP A 360 -9.78 13.99 -15.67
N TYR A 361 -10.92 13.82 -16.35
CA TYR A 361 -12.11 14.66 -16.16
C TYR A 361 -12.59 14.63 -14.71
N LEU A 362 -12.76 13.45 -14.11
CA LEU A 362 -13.23 13.30 -12.72
C LEU A 362 -12.26 13.98 -11.74
N LEU A 363 -10.95 13.84 -11.94
CA LEU A 363 -9.92 14.51 -11.14
C LEU A 363 -9.93 16.03 -11.32
N GLY A 364 -10.20 16.52 -12.54
CA GLY A 364 -10.42 17.94 -12.81
C GLY A 364 -11.59 18.49 -12.01
N ARG A 365 -12.72 17.77 -12.00
CA ARG A 365 -13.94 18.13 -11.26
C ARG A 365 -13.72 18.14 -9.74
N VAL A 366 -12.92 17.21 -9.22
CA VAL A 366 -12.44 17.26 -7.82
C VAL A 366 -11.72 18.56 -7.53
N ASN A 367 -10.76 18.95 -8.38
CA ASN A 367 -9.98 20.17 -8.19
C ASN A 367 -10.87 21.43 -8.28
N ASP A 368 -11.82 21.47 -9.23
CA ASP A 368 -12.76 22.58 -9.37
C ASP A 368 -13.57 22.78 -8.08
N LEU A 369 -14.07 21.70 -7.48
CA LEU A 369 -14.80 21.77 -6.23
C LEU A 369 -13.92 22.24 -5.06
N ILE A 370 -12.69 21.73 -4.95
CA ILE A 370 -11.73 22.17 -3.93
C ILE A 370 -11.50 23.69 -4.04
N VAL A 371 -11.25 24.19 -5.25
CA VAL A 371 -11.02 25.63 -5.50
C VAL A 371 -12.25 26.43 -5.10
N LEU A 372 -13.45 26.01 -5.51
CA LEU A 372 -14.71 26.66 -5.14
C LEU A 372 -14.89 26.80 -3.63
N LEU A 373 -14.49 25.79 -2.85
CA LEU A 373 -14.60 25.77 -1.39
C LEU A 373 -13.53 26.60 -0.68
N LEU A 374 -12.36 26.78 -1.29
CA LEU A 374 -11.22 27.48 -0.68
C LEU A 374 -11.21 28.99 -0.97
N THR A 375 -11.69 29.44 -2.13
CA THR A 375 -11.57 30.86 -2.53
C THR A 375 -12.67 31.76 -1.99
N GLU A 376 -13.89 31.24 -1.78
CA GLU A 376 -15.08 31.81 -1.12
C GLU A 376 -16.27 31.08 -1.75
N ALA A 377 -16.87 30.16 -1.00
CA ALA A 377 -18.00 29.38 -1.49
C ALA A 377 -19.18 30.31 -1.78
N ASP A 378 -19.74 30.23 -2.98
CA ASP A 378 -20.97 30.92 -3.35
C ASP A 378 -22.04 29.89 -3.67
N LYS A 379 -23.25 30.09 -3.15
CA LYS A 379 -24.37 29.17 -3.33
C LYS A 379 -24.66 28.94 -4.81
N GLY A 380 -24.69 30.01 -5.62
CA GLY A 380 -25.01 29.92 -7.04
C GLY A 380 -23.97 29.10 -7.81
N LYS A 381 -22.68 29.30 -7.52
CA LYS A 381 -21.60 28.49 -8.12
C LYS A 381 -21.64 27.02 -7.70
N LEU A 382 -21.98 26.73 -6.44
CA LEU A 382 -22.12 25.35 -5.97
C LEU A 382 -23.34 24.66 -6.58
N GLU A 383 -24.49 25.35 -6.68
CA GLU A 383 -25.67 24.83 -7.38
C GLU A 383 -25.38 24.57 -8.86
N GLN A 384 -24.67 25.48 -9.52
CA GLN A 384 -24.24 25.27 -10.91
C GLN A 384 -23.33 24.06 -11.03
N PHE A 385 -22.34 23.92 -10.13
CA PHE A 385 -21.45 22.75 -10.12
C PHE A 385 -22.24 21.44 -9.98
N ILE A 386 -23.23 21.40 -9.09
CA ILE A 386 -24.10 20.24 -8.88
C ILE A 386 -24.94 19.94 -10.13
N ASN A 387 -25.57 20.96 -10.70
CA ASN A 387 -26.44 20.82 -11.88
C ASN A 387 -25.67 20.39 -13.13
N ASP A 388 -24.40 20.79 -13.25
CA ASP A 388 -23.53 20.40 -14.36
C ASP A 388 -22.92 19.00 -14.16
N SER A 389 -23.08 18.39 -12.98
CA SER A 389 -22.55 17.05 -12.67
C SER A 389 -23.44 15.94 -13.22
N ILE A 390 -22.82 14.87 -13.70
CA ILE A 390 -23.52 13.64 -14.07
C ILE A 390 -24.05 12.98 -12.79
N GLU A 391 -25.21 12.34 -12.87
CA GLU A 391 -25.78 11.56 -11.78
C GLU A 391 -24.77 10.53 -11.23
N GLY A 392 -24.51 10.58 -9.93
CA GLY A 392 -23.51 9.74 -9.24
C GLY A 392 -22.06 10.21 -9.37
N GLU A 393 -21.74 11.24 -10.16
CA GLU A 393 -20.40 11.83 -10.25
C GLU A 393 -19.98 12.47 -8.93
N ILE A 394 -20.90 13.18 -8.27
CA ILE A 394 -20.62 13.89 -7.01
C ILE A 394 -20.20 12.93 -5.90
N SER A 395 -20.86 11.78 -5.79
CA SER A 395 -20.49 10.72 -4.83
C SER A 395 -19.07 10.19 -5.05
N LEU A 396 -18.64 10.03 -6.31
CA LEU A 396 -17.26 9.67 -6.66
C LEU A 396 -16.27 10.78 -6.30
N ILE A 397 -16.61 12.03 -6.62
CA ILE A 397 -15.80 13.21 -6.26
C ILE A 397 -15.62 13.29 -4.74
N MET A 398 -16.69 13.10 -3.97
CA MET A 398 -16.65 13.12 -2.51
C MET A 398 -15.74 12.01 -1.97
N THR A 399 -15.83 10.82 -2.55
CA THR A 399 -14.97 9.70 -2.15
C THR A 399 -13.50 10.04 -2.37
N ILE A 400 -13.15 10.58 -3.54
CA ILE A 400 -11.77 10.99 -3.85
C ILE A 400 -11.30 12.11 -2.92
N ILE A 401 -12.16 13.09 -2.60
CA ILE A 401 -11.82 14.18 -1.68
C ILE A 401 -11.60 13.65 -0.27
N ASN A 402 -12.51 12.82 0.23
CA ASN A 402 -12.42 12.26 1.58
C ASN A 402 -11.12 11.45 1.77
N GLU A 403 -10.73 10.66 0.76
CA GLU A 403 -9.46 9.93 0.79
C GLU A 403 -8.24 10.84 0.71
N ALA A 404 -8.30 11.89 -0.11
CA ALA A 404 -7.15 12.78 -0.32
C ALA A 404 -6.98 13.79 0.83
N ASN A 405 -8.08 14.23 1.44
CA ASN A 405 -8.13 15.22 2.50
C ASN A 405 -9.44 15.10 3.31
N PRO A 406 -9.48 14.26 4.36
CA PRO A 406 -10.66 14.08 5.21
C PRO A 406 -11.16 15.40 5.82
N SER A 407 -10.25 16.30 6.21
CA SER A 407 -10.62 17.59 6.82
C SER A 407 -11.42 18.51 5.87
N LEU A 408 -11.28 18.33 4.56
CA LEU A 408 -12.07 19.07 3.58
C LEU A 408 -13.50 18.55 3.51
N MET A 409 -13.73 17.29 3.82
CA MET A 409 -15.07 16.69 3.80
C MET A 409 -15.99 17.35 4.84
N ASP A 410 -15.48 17.61 6.04
CA ASP A 410 -16.22 18.35 7.08
C ASP A 410 -16.62 19.74 6.60
N LYS A 411 -15.69 20.44 5.93
CA LYS A 411 -15.95 21.76 5.36
C LYS A 411 -17.02 21.69 4.26
N ILE A 412 -17.04 20.64 3.43
CA ILE A 412 -18.07 20.43 2.41
C ILE A 412 -19.44 20.26 3.07
N ILE A 413 -19.55 19.38 4.06
CA ILE A 413 -20.82 19.10 4.76
C ILE A 413 -21.36 20.37 5.42
N ILE A 414 -20.50 21.13 6.10
CA ILE A 414 -20.88 22.41 6.72
C ILE A 414 -21.34 23.41 5.66
N THR A 415 -20.64 23.50 4.53
CA THR A 415 -20.97 24.43 3.44
C THR A 415 -22.31 24.09 2.79
N PHE A 416 -22.54 22.81 2.48
CA PHE A 416 -23.81 22.33 1.93
C PHE A 416 -24.97 22.57 2.88
N SER A 417 -24.76 22.30 4.19
CA SER A 417 -25.76 22.58 5.22
C SER A 417 -26.07 24.07 5.33
N THR A 418 -25.05 24.92 5.32
CA THR A 418 -25.17 26.39 5.41
C THR A 418 -25.98 26.95 4.24
N TYR A 419 -25.78 26.41 3.03
CA TYR A 419 -26.49 26.85 1.82
C TYR A 419 -27.79 26.09 1.54
N GLN A 420 -28.17 25.12 2.39
CA GLN A 420 -29.33 24.25 2.21
C GLN A 420 -29.30 23.48 0.88
N LEU A 421 -28.12 23.02 0.49
CA LEU A 421 -27.92 22.15 -0.67
C LEU A 421 -28.26 20.69 -0.30
N PRO A 422 -28.70 19.86 -1.25
CA PRO A 422 -28.97 18.45 -0.99
C PRO A 422 -27.71 17.74 -0.49
N ILE A 423 -27.76 17.16 0.71
CA ILE A 423 -26.62 16.47 1.34
C ILE A 423 -26.58 15.01 0.88
N ASP A 424 -27.73 14.45 0.50
CA ASP A 424 -27.90 13.08 0.01
C ASP A 424 -27.10 12.81 -1.27
N ILE A 425 -26.91 13.80 -2.13
CA ILE A 425 -26.11 13.67 -3.36
C ILE A 425 -24.59 13.49 -3.10
N LEU A 426 -24.14 13.70 -1.86
CA LEU A 426 -22.74 13.54 -1.48
C LEU A 426 -22.34 12.07 -1.25
N PHE A 427 -23.31 11.15 -1.10
CA PHE A 427 -23.07 9.77 -0.64
C PHE A 427 -23.32 8.71 -1.70
#